data_AF-A0A4Y2S0L8-F1
#
_entry.id   AF-A0A4Y2S0L8-F1
#
_cell.length_a   1.000
_cell.length_b   1.000
_cell.length_c   1.000
_cell.angle_alpha   90.00
_cell.angle_beta   90.00
_cell.angle_gamma   90.00
#
_symmetry.space_group_name_H-M   'P 1'
#
loop_
_entity.id
_entity.type
_entity.pdbx_description
1 polymer ?
#
loop_
_entity_poly.entity_id
_entity_poly.type
_entity_poly.pdbx_seq_one_letter_code
_entity_poly.pdbx_strand_id
1 'polypeptide(L)' 'KDTLDVWVNGEKMETAGEFVEDGTETHFALGPYNAYIKAMSSGNKREGIIHSLIVGDSVIPESND' A
#
# COMPACT_ATOMS: atom_id res chain seq x y z
N LYS A 1 16.66 7.60 -1.39
CA LYS A 1 15.32 8.02 -0.89
C LYS A 1 14.33 7.30 -1.79
N ASP A 2 14.14 6.03 -1.49
CA ASP A 2 13.36 5.10 -2.28
C ASP A 2 11.90 5.53 -2.19
N THR A 3 11.35 5.98 -3.30
CA THR A 3 9.94 6.35 -3.40
C THR A 3 9.12 5.09 -3.58
N LEU A 4 8.04 4.95 -2.80
CA LEU A 4 7.03 3.91 -2.99
C LEU A 4 6.31 4.15 -4.32
N ASP A 5 6.84 3.55 -5.38
CA ASP A 5 6.23 3.58 -6.71
C ASP A 5 5.23 2.44 -6.84
N VAL A 6 3.98 2.77 -7.10
CA VAL A 6 2.93 1.77 -7.36
C VAL A 6 2.86 1.51 -8.86
N TRP A 7 2.88 0.23 -9.23
CA TRP A 7 2.77 -0.21 -10.61
C TRP A 7 1.56 -1.09 -10.78
N VAL A 8 0.75 -0.80 -11.80
CA VAL A 8 -0.42 -1.59 -12.16
C VAL A 8 -0.30 -1.97 -13.63
N ASN A 9 -0.31 -3.27 -13.93
CA ASN A 9 -0.21 -3.80 -15.30
C ASN A 9 0.98 -3.25 -16.13
N GLY A 10 2.10 -2.92 -15.47
CA GLY A 10 3.29 -2.37 -16.13
C GLY A 10 3.30 -0.85 -16.28
N GLU A 11 2.28 -0.15 -15.80
CA GLU A 11 2.22 1.32 -15.79
C GLU A 11 2.44 1.85 -14.37
N LYS A 12 3.24 2.91 -14.26
CA LYS A 12 3.47 3.60 -12.99
C LYS A 12 2.27 4.48 -12.66
N MET A 13 1.71 4.29 -11.48
CA MET A 13 0.53 5.02 -11.01
C MET A 13 0.91 6.29 -10.28
N GLU A 14 0.07 7.31 -10.41
CA GLU A 14 0.09 8.46 -9.50
C GLU A 14 -0.47 8.03 -8.14
N THR A 15 0.26 8.39 -7.09
CA THR A 15 -0.04 8.00 -5.71
C THR A 15 -0.21 9.22 -4.82
N ALA A 16 -1.13 9.13 -3.87
CA ALA A 16 -1.31 10.13 -2.82
C ALA A 16 -1.05 9.49 -1.46
N GLY A 17 -0.06 10.01 -0.73
CA GLY A 17 0.25 9.56 0.62
C GLY A 17 -0.59 10.30 1.66
N GLU A 18 -1.25 9.55 2.53
CA GLU A 18 -2.01 10.05 3.68
C GLU A 18 -1.45 9.44 4.97
N PHE A 19 -1.19 10.30 5.97
CA PHE A 19 -0.74 9.84 7.27
C PHE A 19 -1.96 9.53 8.15
N VAL A 20 -2.03 8.29 8.63
CA VAL A 20 -3.09 7.79 9.51
C VAL A 20 -2.52 7.41 10.86
N GLU A 21 -3.37 7.20 11.86
CA GLU A 21 -2.93 6.94 13.24
C GLU A 21 -1.98 5.72 13.37
N ASP A 22 -2.17 4.69 12.53
CA ASP A 22 -1.40 3.44 12.58
C ASP A 22 -0.31 3.34 11.49
N GLY A 23 -0.09 4.40 10.70
CA GLY A 23 0.92 4.38 9.64
C GLY A 23 0.67 5.33 8.47
N THR A 24 0.92 4.86 7.26
CA THR A 24 0.75 5.65 6.02
C THR A 24 -0.07 4.87 5.01
N GLU A 25 -1.10 5.50 4.47
CA GLU A 25 -1.89 4.96 3.38
C GLU A 25 -1.46 5.63 2.08
N THR A 26 -1.18 4.82 1.07
CA THR A 26 -0.78 5.27 -0.26
C THR A 26 -1.92 4.93 -1.21
N HIS A 27 -2.77 5.91 -1.49
CA HIS A 27 -3.93 5.78 -2.35
C HIS A 27 -3.53 5.90 -3.83
N PHE A 28 -4.17 5.10 -4.69
CA PHE A 28 -3.94 5.13 -6.13
C PHE A 28 -5.21 4.76 -6.90
N ALA A 29 -5.32 5.23 -8.15
CA ALA A 29 -6.49 4.96 -8.97
C ALA A 29 -6.46 3.54 -9.55
N LEU A 30 -7.50 2.73 -9.30
CA LEU A 30 -7.65 1.41 -9.91
C LEU A 30 -9.04 1.25 -10.51
N GLY A 31 -9.27 1.95 -11.63
CA GLY A 31 -10.58 1.95 -12.29
C GLY A 31 -11.69 2.45 -11.35
N PRO A 32 -12.79 1.69 -11.14
CA PRO A 32 -13.86 2.07 -10.23
C PRO A 32 -13.59 1.70 -8.75
N TYR A 33 -12.47 1.02 -8.46
CA TYR A 33 -12.17 0.55 -7.11
C TYR A 33 -11.33 1.56 -6.34
N ASN A 34 -11.66 1.74 -5.07
CA ASN A 34 -10.78 2.45 -4.15
C ASN A 34 -9.61 1.52 -3.79
N ALA A 35 -8.38 1.88 -4.16
CA ALA A 35 -7.22 1.04 -3.94
C ALA A 35 -6.13 1.82 -3.20
N TYR A 36 -5.57 1.20 -2.17
CA TYR A 36 -4.54 1.81 -1.35
C TYR A 36 -3.62 0.77 -0.74
N ILE A 37 -2.37 1.17 -0.53
CA ILE A 37 -1.38 0.39 0.21
C ILE A 37 -1.25 0.99 1.60
N LYS A 38 -1.52 0.20 2.63
CA LYS A 38 -1.35 0.59 4.02
C LYS A 38 -0.01 0.08 4.54
N ALA A 39 0.86 1.01 4.89
CA ALA A 39 2.14 0.73 5.55
C ALA A 39 1.97 0.94 7.05
N MET A 40 1.97 -0.13 7.83
CA MET A 40 1.85 -0.07 9.30
C MET A 40 3.10 -0.60 9.97
N SER A 41 3.44 -0.02 11.12
CA SER A 41 4.52 -0.56 11.94
C SER A 41 4.04 -1.84 12.60
N SER A 42 4.75 -2.96 12.42
CA SER A 42 4.37 -4.27 13.01
C SER A 42 4.32 -4.26 14.56
N GLY A 43 4.72 -3.17 15.22
CA GLY A 43 4.88 -3.08 16.68
C GLY A 43 6.04 -3.94 17.22
N ASN A 44 6.50 -4.92 16.44
CA ASN A 44 7.65 -5.76 16.70
C ASN A 44 8.90 -5.20 15.99
N LYS A 45 9.94 -4.87 16.78
CA LYS A 45 11.22 -4.36 16.26
C LYS A 45 11.89 -5.29 15.24
N ARG A 46 11.52 -6.57 15.21
CA ARG A 46 12.11 -7.58 14.29
C ARG A 46 11.44 -7.63 12.92
N GLU A 47 10.16 -7.29 12.83
CA GLU A 47 9.36 -7.47 11.60
C GLU A 47 9.23 -6.19 10.76
N GLY A 48 9.53 -5.02 11.33
CA GLY A 48 9.60 -3.77 10.57
C GLY A 48 8.24 -3.23 10.13
N ILE A 49 8.18 -2.67 8.92
CA ILE A 49 6.98 -2.06 8.34
C ILE A 49 6.29 -3.12 7.46
N ILE A 50 5.02 -3.41 7.78
CA ILE A 50 4.17 -4.29 6.99
C ILE A 50 3.42 -3.46 5.97
N HIS A 51 3.44 -3.90 4.70
CA HIS A 51 2.69 -3.28 3.62
C HIS A 51 1.51 -4.20 3.26
N SER A 52 0.29 -3.70 3.36
CA SER A 52 -0.91 -4.42 2.97
C SER A 52 -1.59 -3.70 1.81
N LEU A 53 -1.90 -4.41 0.73
CA LEU A 53 -2.67 -3.88 -0.39
C LEU A 53 -4.17 -4.13 -0.13
N ILE A 54 -4.98 -3.08 -0.25
CA ILE A 54 -6.43 -3.14 -0.13
C ILE A 54 -7.04 -2.60 -1.42
N VAL A 55 -8.00 -3.34 -1.98
CA VAL A 55 -8.74 -2.97 -3.18
C VAL A 55 -10.23 -3.14 -2.91
N GLY A 56 -10.98 -2.04 -2.96
CA GLY A 56 -12.34 -1.94 -2.47
C GLY A 56 -12.37 -2.21 -0.96
N ASP A 57 -12.99 -3.32 -0.59
CA ASP A 57 -13.11 -3.80 0.80
C ASP A 57 -12.32 -5.10 1.03
N SER A 58 -11.48 -5.50 0.08
CA SER A 58 -10.73 -6.76 0.12
C SER A 58 -9.24 -6.53 0.30
N VAL A 59 -8.66 -7.22 1.28
CA VAL A 59 -7.20 -7.27 1.47
C VAL A 59 -6.61 -8.28 0.49
N ILE A 60 -5.63 -7.84 -0.28
CA ILE A 60 -4.91 -8.67 -1.24
C ILE A 60 -3.66 -9.21 -0.54
N PRO A 61 -3.49 -10.55 -0.45
CA PRO A 61 -2.32 -11.14 0.16
C PRO A 61 -1.06 -10.82 -0.65
N GLU A 62 0.08 -10.71 0.03
CA GLU A 62 1.36 -10.55 -0.65
C GLU A 62 1.69 -11.80 -1.47
N SER A 63 2.22 -11.61 -2.68
CA SER A 63 2.78 -12.70 -3.45
C SER A 63 4.14 -13.06 -2.87
N ASN A 64 4.23 -14.24 -2.28
CA ASN A 64 5.50 -14.79 -1.81
C ASN A 64 6.17 -15.54 -2.98
N ASP A 65 6.97 -14.83 -3.77
CA ASP A 65 7.79 -15.43 -4.85
C ASP A 65 8.87 -16.35 -4.28
#